data_AF-A0A3C1H3U5-F1
#
_entry.id   AF-A0A3C1H3U5-F1
#
_cell.length_a   1.000
_cell.length_b   1.000
_cell.length_c   1.000
_cell.angle_alpha   90.00
_cell.angle_beta   90.00
_cell.angle_gamma   90.00
#
_symmetry.space_group_name_H-M   'P 1'
#
loop_
_entity.id
_entity.type
_entity.pdbx_description
1 polymer ?
#
loop_
_entity_poly.entity_id
_entity_poly.type
_entity_poly.pdbx_seq_one_letter_code
_entity_poly.pdbx_strand_id
1 'polypeptide(L)' 'MAQTAQKNEIMPVTCPHCNVPMVRVKVETWAPTNILLKQLQKIADHSGVRIYHCKSCGKVEFFRNC' A
#
# COMPACT_ATOMS: atom_id res chain seq x y z
N MET A 1 -10.36 9.46 23.81
CA MET A 1 -9.15 9.79 23.02
C MET A 1 -9.36 9.26 21.61
N ALA A 2 -9.84 10.13 20.70
CA ALA A 2 -10.26 9.76 19.36
C ALA A 2 -9.04 9.53 18.45
N GLN A 3 -8.95 8.35 17.85
CA GLN A 3 -7.91 8.02 16.87
C GLN A 3 -8.29 8.67 15.54
N THR A 4 -7.73 9.85 15.25
CA THR A 4 -7.82 10.49 13.95
C THR A 4 -7.06 9.66 12.92
N ALA A 5 -7.80 8.85 12.16
CA ALA A 5 -7.29 8.18 10.98
C ALA A 5 -6.83 9.25 9.97
N GLN A 6 -5.51 9.36 9.80
CA GLN A 6 -4.89 10.18 8.74
C GLN A 6 -5.40 9.69 7.38
N LYS A 7 -6.39 10.40 6.85
CA LYS A 7 -6.89 10.25 5.49
C LYS A 7 -5.93 11.02 4.58
N ASN A 8 -4.74 10.46 4.36
CA ASN A 8 -3.86 10.91 3.29
C ASN A 8 -4.56 10.56 1.97
N GLU A 9 -5.21 11.54 1.36
CA GLU A 9 -5.84 11.45 0.05
C GLU A 9 -4.73 11.36 -1.02
N ILE A 10 -4.15 10.17 -1.13
CA ILE A 10 -3.22 9.78 -2.18
C ILE A 10 -4.08 9.59 -3.44
N MET A 11 -3.72 10.27 -4.53
CA MET A 11 -4.34 10.09 -5.84
C MET A 11 -4.54 8.59 -6.14
N PRO A 12 -5.74 8.14 -6.55
CA PRO A 12 -6.03 6.72 -6.68
C PRO A 12 -5.16 6.14 -7.81
N VAL A 13 -4.17 5.34 -7.43
CA VAL A 13 -3.34 4.57 -8.36
C VAL A 13 -4.27 3.61 -9.11
N THR A 14 -4.40 3.75 -10.42
CA THR A 14 -5.26 2.87 -11.24
C THR A 14 -4.47 1.69 -11.82
N CYS A 15 -5.13 0.55 -11.92
CA CYS A 15 -4.55 -0.63 -12.55
C CYS A 15 -4.50 -0.41 -14.08
N PRO A 16 -3.35 -0.58 -14.75
CA PRO A 16 -3.25 -0.38 -16.21
C PRO A 16 -4.06 -1.40 -17.02
N HIS A 17 -4.41 -2.53 -16.42
CA HIS A 17 -5.15 -3.60 -17.10
C HIS A 17 -6.67 -3.47 -16.92
N CYS A 18 -7.11 -3.12 -15.72
CA CYS A 18 -8.53 -3.10 -15.36
C CYS A 18 -9.11 -1.69 -15.28
N ASN A 19 -8.26 -0.66 -15.30
CA ASN A 19 -8.59 0.74 -15.08
C ASN A 19 -9.38 1.01 -13.77
N VAL A 20 -9.28 0.10 -12.80
CA VAL A 20 -9.89 0.22 -11.47
C VAL A 20 -8.87 0.77 -10.46
N PRO A 21 -9.32 1.49 -9.42
CA PRO A 21 -8.44 1.93 -8.35
C PRO A 21 -7.80 0.74 -7.61
N MET A 22 -6.48 0.75 -7.54
CA MET A 22 -5.69 -0.20 -6.77
C MET A 22 -5.70 0.19 -5.29
N VAL A 23 -5.63 -0.82 -4.43
CA VAL A 23 -5.66 -0.64 -2.99
C VAL A 23 -4.24 -0.74 -2.44
N ARG A 24 -3.85 0.24 -1.62
CA ARG A 24 -2.56 0.23 -0.95
C ARG A 24 -2.47 -0.98 -0.03
N VAL A 25 -1.44 -1.80 -0.20
CA VAL A 25 -1.13 -2.88 0.73
C VAL A 25 -0.46 -2.26 1.95
N LYS A 26 -1.03 -2.51 3.13
CA LYS A 26 -0.38 -2.24 4.41
C LYS A 26 -0.08 -3.59 5.05
N VAL A 27 1.20 -3.94 5.16
CA VAL A 27 1.62 -5.22 5.75
C VAL A 27 0.98 -5.48 7.11
N GLU A 28 0.84 -4.44 7.93
CA GLU A 28 0.24 -4.53 9.27
C GLU A 28 -1.16 -5.16 9.27
N THR A 29 -1.89 -5.03 8.16
CA THR A 29 -3.26 -5.57 8.03
C THR A 29 -3.32 -7.02 7.53
N TRP A 30 -2.27 -7.54 6.89
CA TRP A 30 -2.29 -8.88 6.28
C TRP A 30 -1.50 -9.93 7.08
N ALA A 31 -0.45 -9.51 7.79
CA ALA A 31 0.38 -10.43 8.59
C ALA A 31 0.94 -9.72 9.83
N PRO A 32 0.09 -9.43 10.84
CA PRO A 32 0.47 -8.62 12.00
C PRO A 32 1.57 -9.27 12.86
N THR A 33 1.72 -10.59 12.80
CA THR A 33 2.74 -11.36 13.54
C THR A 33 4.07 -11.48 12.79
N ASN A 34 4.13 -11.12 11.51
CA ASN A 34 5.34 -11.26 10.71
C ASN A 34 6.25 -10.02 10.83
N ILE A 35 7.27 -10.13 11.68
CA ILE A 35 8.22 -9.04 11.98
C ILE A 35 9.03 -8.62 10.75
N LEU A 36 9.43 -9.58 9.90
CA LEU A 36 10.21 -9.29 8.68
C LEU A 36 9.41 -8.44 7.70
N LEU A 37 8.14 -8.77 7.49
CA LEU A 37 7.28 -7.98 6.62
C LEU A 37 7.07 -6.56 7.17
N LYS A 38 6.95 -6.39 8.50
CA LYS A 38 6.84 -5.07 9.14
C LYS A 38 8.10 -4.23 8.90
N GLN A 39 9.28 -4.82 9.01
CA GLN A 39 10.54 -4.14 8.69
C GLN A 39 10.61 -3.76 7.21
N LEU A 40 10.23 -4.65 6.31
CA LEU A 40 10.15 -4.36 4.87
C LEU A 40 9.23 -3.18 4.57
N GLN A 41 8.04 -3.13 5.21
CA GLN A 41 7.11 -2.02 5.06
C GLN A 41 7.72 -0.69 5.53
N LYS A 42 8.44 -0.69 6.66
CA LYS A 42 9.15 0.51 7.16
C LYS A 42 10.22 0.96 6.18
N ILE A 43 11.04 0.04 5.68
CA ILE A 43 12.09 0.34 4.69
C ILE A 43 11.47 0.93 3.42
N ALA A 44 10.36 0.33 2.94
CA ALA A 44 9.63 0.83 1.79
C ALA A 44 9.13 2.26 2.02
N ASP A 45 8.51 2.54 3.16
CA ASP A 45 8.00 3.89 3.49
C ASP A 45 9.15 4.91 3.59
N HIS A 46 10.25 4.57 4.27
CA HIS A 46 11.48 5.39 4.31
C HIS A 46 12.10 5.63 2.92
N SER A 47 11.94 4.69 2.00
CA SER A 47 12.43 4.79 0.62
C SER A 47 11.44 5.49 -0.32
N GLY A 48 10.28 5.92 0.19
CA GLY A 48 9.18 6.50 -0.59
C GLY A 48 8.46 5.47 -1.48
N VAL A 49 8.67 4.17 -1.28
CA VAL A 49 8.06 3.08 -2.05
C VAL A 49 6.75 2.64 -1.39
N ARG A 50 5.69 2.59 -2.18
CA ARG A 50 4.34 2.17 -1.77
C ARG A 50 3.88 1.00 -2.62
N ILE A 51 3.33 -0.02 -1.97
CA ILE A 51 2.85 -1.25 -2.62
C ILE A 51 1.35 -1.14 -2.83
N TYR A 52 0.87 -1.44 -4.04
CA TYR A 52 -0.54 -1.44 -4.40
C TYR A 52 -0.93 -2.78 -5.00
N HIS A 53 -2.15 -3.25 -4.71
CA HIS A 53 -2.73 -4.44 -5.31
C HIS A 53 -4.05 -4.10 -6.00
N CYS A 54 -4.26 -4.63 -7.20
CA CYS A 54 -5.52 -4.54 -7.90
C CYS A 54 -6.46 -5.63 -7.37
N LYS A 55 -7.63 -5.24 -6.85
CA LYS A 55 -8.63 -6.22 -6.37
C LYS A 55 -9.30 -7.01 -7.49
N SER A 56 -9.31 -6.49 -8.72
CA SER A 56 -10.01 -7.11 -9.84
C SER A 56 -9.16 -8.18 -10.54
N CYS A 57 -7.88 -7.91 -10.80
CA CYS A 57 -6.98 -8.86 -11.49
C CYS A 57 -5.86 -9.42 -10.62
N GLY A 58 -5.75 -9.00 -9.35
CA GLY A 58 -4.69 -9.46 -8.43
C GLY A 58 -3.29 -8.89 -8.70
N LYS A 59 -3.12 -8.03 -9.72
CA LYS A 59 -1.81 -7.46 -10.05
C LYS A 59 -1.26 -6.60 -8.91
N VAL A 60 0.02 -6.76 -8.59
CA VAL A 60 0.74 -5.97 -7.57
C VAL A 60 1.73 -5.03 -8.25
N GLU A 61 1.72 -3.76 -7.87
CA GLU A 61 2.60 -2.72 -8.42
C GLU A 61 3.28 -1.95 -7.29
N PHE A 62 4.51 -1.50 -7.52
CA PHE A 62 5.32 -0.72 -6.58
C PHE A 62 5.48 0.70 -7.13
N PHE A 63 4.99 1.68 -6.39
CA PHE A 63 5.08 3.09 -6.77
C PHE A 63 6.09 3.80 -5.88
N ARG A 64 7.09 4.43 -6.48
CA ARG A 64 7.99 5.33 -5.78
C ARG A 64 7.41 6.74 -5.86
N ASN A 65 7.17 7.36 -4.72
CA ASN A 65 6.77 8.76 -4.64
C ASN A 65 8.06 9.58 -4.84
N CYS A 66 8.44 9.82 -6.10
CA CYS A 66 9.51 10.77 -6.44
C CYS A 66 9.05 12.20 -6.14
#